data_AF-O66970-F1
#
_entry.id   AF-O66970-F1
#
_cell.length_a   1.000
_cell.length_b   1.000
_cell.length_c   1.000
_cell.angle_alpha   90.00
_cell.angle_beta   90.00
_cell.angle_gamma   90.00
#
_symmetry.space_group_name_H-M   'P 1'
#
loop_
_entity.id
_entity.type
_entity.pdbx_description
1 polymer ?
#
loop_
_entity_poly.entity_id
_entity_poly.type
_entity_poly.pdbx_seq_one_letter_code
_entity_poly.pdbx_strand_id
1 'polypeptide(L)'
;MNVLDRKKEEFKERIKERVLERAKALNLPEEHPTVLNELMFLLEKYDVNEEVQRLKAHVERFKKLLESEGEVGKKLEFLAQEMHREITTLGNKIPDFSEYTVEVKAEIDKIKQQAANVE
;
A
#
# COMPACT_ATOMS: atom_id res chain seq x y z
N MET A 1 -19.84 -1.82 13.65
CA MET A 1 -18.69 -1.28 12.89
C MET A 1 -17.43 -1.93 13.45
N ASN A 2 -16.59 -2.54 12.61
CA ASN A 2 -15.36 -3.20 13.09
C ASN A 2 -14.36 -2.12 13.58
N VAL A 3 -13.46 -2.50 14.49
CA VAL A 3 -12.36 -1.65 14.98
C VAL A 3 -11.56 -1.02 13.82
N LEU A 4 -11.35 -1.77 12.73
CA LEU A 4 -10.66 -1.28 11.53
C LEU A 4 -11.44 -0.18 10.81
N ASP A 5 -12.76 -0.33 10.67
CA ASP A 5 -13.61 0.69 10.05
C ASP A 5 -13.59 1.96 10.89
N ARG A 6 -13.63 1.83 12.22
CA ARG A 6 -13.53 2.97 13.13
C ARG A 6 -12.22 3.73 12.99
N LYS A 7 -11.09 3.03 12.94
CA LYS A 7 -9.79 3.67 12.72
C LYS A 7 -9.67 4.36 11.37
N LYS A 8 -10.32 3.83 10.32
CA LYS A 8 -10.38 4.48 9.00
C LYS A 8 -11.14 5.79 9.05
N GLU A 9 -12.30 5.82 9.71
CA GLU A 9 -13.07 7.06 9.85
C GLU A 9 -12.35 8.08 10.75
N GLU A 10 -11.77 7.67 11.88
CA GLU A 10 -10.93 8.53 12.73
C GLU A 10 -9.77 9.16 11.95
N PHE A 11 -9.15 8.40 11.03
CA PHE A 11 -8.08 8.90 10.18
C PHE A 11 -8.57 9.96 9.20
N LYS A 12 -9.70 9.72 8.51
CA LYS A 12 -10.30 10.65 7.56
C LYS A 12 -10.67 11.97 8.23
N GLU A 13 -11.31 11.91 9.39
CA GLU A 13 -11.67 13.10 10.17
C GLU A 13 -10.42 13.92 10.54
N ARG A 14 -9.35 13.27 11.01
CA ARG A 14 -8.10 13.96 11.33
C ARG A 14 -7.45 14.64 10.11
N ILE A 15 -7.51 14.02 8.93
CA ILE A 15 -7.03 14.64 7.69
C ILE A 15 -7.91 15.85 7.35
N LYS A 16 -9.23 15.71 7.46
CA LYS A 16 -10.18 16.80 7.22
C LYS A 16 -9.90 17.99 8.13
N GLU A 17 -9.81 17.77 9.43
CA GLU A 17 -9.50 18.80 10.44
C GLU A 17 -8.23 19.57 10.10
N ARG A 18 -7.14 18.85 9.79
CA ARG A 18 -5.85 19.47 9.44
C ARG A 18 -5.92 20.36 8.20
N VAL A 19 -6.68 19.95 7.17
CA VAL A 19 -6.85 20.78 5.97
C VAL A 19 -7.70 22.00 6.26
N LEU A 20 -8.79 21.85 7.02
CA LEU A 20 -9.67 22.97 7.39
C LEU A 20 -8.95 24.00 8.27
N GLU A 21 -8.07 23.59 9.18
CA GLU A 21 -7.23 24.51 9.96
C GLU A 21 -6.31 25.35 9.06
N ARG A 22 -5.69 24.73 8.06
CA ARG A 22 -4.86 25.44 7.06
C ARG A 22 -5.68 26.38 6.19
N ALA A 23 -6.88 25.95 5.78
CA ALA A 23 -7.81 26.78 5.02
C ALA A 23 -8.19 28.05 5.79
N LYS A 24 -8.51 27.91 7.09
CA LYS A 24 -8.80 29.03 7.99
C LYS A 24 -7.63 30.01 8.08
N ALA A 25 -6.40 29.52 8.22
CA ALA A 25 -5.21 30.37 8.25
C ALA A 25 -5.00 31.18 6.96
N LEU A 26 -5.55 30.70 5.84
CA LEU A 26 -5.50 31.35 4.52
C LEU A 26 -6.79 32.13 4.17
N ASN A 27 -7.75 32.23 5.10
CA ASN A 27 -9.09 32.79 4.86
C ASN A 27 -9.85 32.16 3.67
N LEU A 28 -9.64 30.87 3.44
CA LEU A 28 -10.36 30.12 2.41
C LEU A 28 -11.60 29.44 3.01
N PRO A 29 -12.78 29.52 2.38
CA PRO A 29 -13.96 28.77 2.80
C PRO A 29 -13.76 27.25 2.57
N GLU A 30 -14.51 26.41 3.27
CA GLU A 30 -14.41 24.94 3.18
C GLU A 30 -14.73 24.45 1.75
N GLU A 31 -15.66 25.10 1.07
CA GLU A 31 -16.06 24.75 -0.31
C GLU A 31 -15.09 25.27 -1.37
N HIS A 32 -14.02 25.98 -0.97
CA HIS A 32 -13.06 26.53 -1.91
C HIS A 32 -12.37 25.40 -2.71
N PRO A 33 -12.21 25.52 -4.04
CA PRO A 33 -11.63 24.45 -4.87
C PRO A 33 -10.26 23.95 -4.40
N THR A 34 -9.38 24.83 -3.91
CA THR A 34 -8.08 24.45 -3.33
C THR A 34 -8.23 23.52 -2.11
N VAL A 35 -9.23 23.75 -1.26
CA VAL A 35 -9.48 22.96 -0.06
C VAL A 35 -10.00 21.58 -0.46
N LEU A 36 -10.97 21.52 -1.38
CA LEU A 36 -11.50 20.26 -1.90
C LEU A 36 -10.44 19.42 -2.61
N ASN A 37 -9.59 20.05 -3.43
CA ASN A 37 -8.51 19.38 -4.14
C ASN A 37 -7.44 18.83 -3.17
N GLU A 38 -7.06 19.58 -2.15
CA GLU A 38 -6.12 19.10 -1.12
C GLU A 38 -6.71 17.93 -0.33
N LEU A 39 -7.99 17.99 0.05
CA LEU A 39 -8.69 16.88 0.70
C LEU A 39 -8.69 15.62 -0.16
N MET A 40 -9.08 15.73 -1.44
CA MET A 40 -9.07 14.61 -2.37
C MET A 40 -7.66 14.04 -2.53
N PHE A 41 -6.66 14.90 -2.74
CA PHE A 41 -5.27 14.49 -2.88
C PHE A 41 -4.76 13.73 -1.65
N LEU A 42 -5.04 14.22 -0.44
CA LEU A 42 -4.61 13.55 0.78
C LEU A 42 -5.36 12.22 1.01
N LEU A 43 -6.66 12.17 0.72
CA LEU A 43 -7.43 10.92 0.82
C LEU A 43 -6.87 9.85 -0.13
N GLU A 44 -6.58 10.21 -1.38
CA GLU A 44 -5.95 9.29 -2.34
C GLU A 44 -4.52 8.91 -1.92
N LYS A 45 -3.74 9.88 -1.44
CA LYS A 45 -2.37 9.66 -0.97
C LYS A 45 -2.30 8.65 0.18
N TYR A 46 -3.28 8.66 1.08
CA TYR A 46 -3.30 7.78 2.24
C TYR A 46 -4.19 6.54 2.07
N ASP A 47 -4.93 6.41 0.97
CA ASP A 47 -5.64 5.17 0.66
C ASP A 47 -4.65 4.09 0.22
N VAL A 48 -4.59 3.02 1.00
CA VAL A 48 -3.71 1.87 0.79
C VAL A 48 -4.47 0.58 0.47
N ASN A 49 -5.81 0.65 0.37
CA ASN A 49 -6.61 -0.56 0.21
C ASN A 49 -6.24 -1.32 -1.06
N GLU A 50 -5.94 -0.60 -2.14
CA GLU A 50 -5.59 -1.21 -3.42
C GLU A 50 -4.29 -2.01 -3.32
N GLU A 51 -3.23 -1.43 -2.76
CA GLU A 51 -1.95 -2.10 -2.58
C GLU A 51 -2.08 -3.34 -1.67
N VAL A 52 -2.86 -3.24 -0.59
CA VAL A 52 -3.09 -4.38 0.31
C VAL A 52 -3.82 -5.51 -0.40
N GLN A 53 -4.84 -5.21 -1.20
CA GLN A 53 -5.59 -6.23 -1.93
C GLN A 53 -4.75 -6.86 -3.05
N ARG A 54 -3.99 -6.06 -3.80
CA ARG A 54 -3.06 -6.56 -4.82
C ARG A 54 -1.99 -7.45 -4.20
N LEU A 55 -1.35 -7.01 -3.11
CA LEU A 55 -0.35 -7.80 -2.40
C LEU A 55 -0.91 -9.16 -1.95
N LYS A 56 -2.09 -9.18 -1.33
CA LYS A 56 -2.77 -10.43 -0.95
C LYS A 56 -3.02 -11.34 -2.16
N ALA A 57 -3.49 -10.78 -3.27
CA ALA A 57 -3.72 -11.55 -4.49
C ALA A 57 -2.41 -12.13 -5.05
N HIS A 58 -1.30 -11.38 -5.01
CA HIS A 58 0.02 -11.87 -5.43
C HIS A 58 0.53 -12.99 -4.52
N VAL A 59 0.41 -12.85 -3.20
CA VAL A 59 0.80 -13.88 -2.23
C VAL A 59 -0.01 -15.17 -2.45
N GLU A 60 -1.32 -15.06 -2.65
CA GLU A 60 -2.16 -16.24 -2.88
C GLU A 60 -1.86 -16.93 -4.21
N ARG A 61 -1.54 -16.16 -5.26
CA ARG A 61 -1.07 -16.72 -6.53
C ARG A 61 0.30 -17.40 -6.37
N PHE A 62 1.19 -16.79 -5.58
CA PHE A 62 2.52 -17.33 -5.31
C PHE A 62 2.42 -18.69 -4.62
N LYS A 63 1.60 -18.80 -3.58
CA LYS A 63 1.36 -20.08 -2.87
C LYS A 63 0.80 -21.17 -3.80
N LYS A 64 -0.21 -20.84 -4.61
CA LYS A 64 -0.78 -21.80 -5.58
C LYS A 64 0.26 -22.28 -6.60
N LEU A 65 1.16 -21.40 -7.00
CA LEU A 65 2.19 -21.72 -7.97
C LEU A 65 3.26 -22.66 -7.38
N LEU A 66 3.54 -22.56 -6.08
CA LEU A 66 4.43 -23.51 -5.39
C LEU A 66 3.90 -24.95 -5.38
N GLU A 67 2.58 -25.14 -5.47
CA GLU A 67 1.93 -26.44 -5.54
C GLU A 67 1.78 -26.97 -6.97
N SER A 68 2.21 -26.20 -7.97
CA SER A 68 2.06 -26.55 -9.39
C SER A 68 3.21 -27.44 -9.86
N GLU A 69 2.92 -28.36 -10.78
CA GLU A 69 3.95 -29.15 -11.46
C GLU A 69 4.57 -28.37 -12.64
N GLY A 70 5.87 -28.59 -12.89
CA GLY A 70 6.62 -28.01 -14.00
C GLY A 70 7.48 -26.80 -13.63
N GLU A 71 8.09 -26.17 -14.64
CA GLU A 71 8.98 -25.02 -14.48
C GLU A 71 8.18 -23.78 -14.06
N VAL A 72 8.32 -23.40 -12.78
CA VAL A 72 7.58 -22.29 -12.16
C VAL A 72 8.47 -21.10 -11.78
N GLY A 73 9.80 -21.25 -11.81
CA GLY A 73 10.76 -20.25 -11.33
C GLY A 73 10.52 -18.84 -11.88
N LYS A 74 10.40 -18.70 -13.21
CA LYS A 74 10.14 -17.41 -13.87
C LYS A 74 8.80 -16.77 -13.44
N LYS A 75 7.76 -17.57 -13.22
CA LYS A 75 6.45 -17.07 -12.78
C LYS A 75 6.49 -16.67 -11.29
N LEU A 76 7.22 -17.41 -10.45
CA LEU A 76 7.47 -17.05 -9.06
C LEU A 76 8.27 -15.74 -8.96
N GLU A 77 9.30 -15.58 -9.79
CA GLU A 77 10.09 -14.34 -9.86
C GLU A 77 9.20 -13.14 -10.22
N PHE A 78 8.36 -13.27 -11.25
CA PHE A 78 7.43 -12.22 -11.63
C PHE A 78 6.50 -11.83 -10.48
N LEU A 79 5.90 -12.79 -9.79
CA LEU A 79 5.03 -12.52 -8.65
C LEU A 79 5.78 -11.86 -7.49
N ALA A 80 7.04 -12.25 -7.25
CA ALA A 80 7.88 -11.61 -6.24
C ALA A 80 8.20 -10.15 -6.59
N GLN A 81 8.45 -9.85 -7.88
CA GLN A 81 8.60 -8.48 -8.34
C GLN A 81 7.31 -7.65 -8.12
N GLU A 82 6.13 -8.23 -8.38
CA GLU A 82 4.86 -7.54 -8.10
C GLU A 82 4.68 -7.25 -6.61
N MET A 83 4.95 -8.23 -5.74
CA MET A 83 4.90 -8.05 -4.29
C MET A 83 5.86 -6.92 -3.83
N HIS A 84 7.06 -6.84 -4.42
CA HIS A 84 8.01 -5.77 -4.12
C HIS A 84 7.47 -4.39 -4.52
N ARG A 85 6.78 -4.28 -5.66
CA ARG A 85 6.12 -3.05 -6.10
C ARG A 85 5.06 -2.59 -5.10
N GLU A 86 4.17 -3.50 -4.69
CA GLU A 86 3.10 -3.17 -3.75
C GLU A 86 3.63 -2.71 -2.38
N ILE A 87 4.63 -3.41 -1.85
CA ILE A 87 5.27 -3.03 -0.58
C ILE A 87 6.00 -1.69 -0.68
N THR A 88 6.61 -1.38 -1.82
CA THR A 88 7.22 -0.06 -2.03
C THR A 88 6.19 1.05 -2.00
N THR A 89 5.05 0.88 -2.69
CA THR A 89 3.97 1.86 -2.69
C THR A 89 3.36 2.01 -1.29
N LEU A 90 3.15 0.91 -0.56
CA LEU A 90 2.67 0.93 0.83
C LEU A 90 3.59 1.74 1.75
N GLY A 91 4.90 1.47 1.72
CA GLY A 91 5.88 2.20 2.53
C GLY A 91 5.93 3.70 2.21
N ASN A 92 5.74 4.08 0.94
CA ASN A 92 5.69 5.48 0.54
C ASN A 92 4.41 6.19 1.02
N LYS A 93 3.28 5.48 1.12
CA LYS A 93 2.01 6.01 1.63
C LYS A 93 1.95 6.04 3.16
N ILE A 94 2.70 5.17 3.84
CA ILE A 94 2.74 5.05 5.31
C ILE A 94 4.20 5.12 5.82
N PRO A 95 4.73 6.33 6.08
CA PRO A 95 6.12 6.50 6.52
C PRO A 95 6.47 5.73 7.82
N ASP A 96 5.53 5.63 8.75
CA ASP A 96 5.70 4.86 9.99
C ASP A 96 5.83 3.34 9.75
N PHE A 97 5.55 2.88 8.53
CA PHE A 97 5.70 1.47 8.12
C PHE A 97 7.05 1.20 7.44
N SER A 98 7.97 2.17 7.44
CA SER A 98 9.25 2.08 6.72
C SER A 98 10.14 0.92 7.17
N GLU A 99 10.26 0.65 8.46
CA GLU A 99 11.04 -0.48 8.99
C GLU A 99 10.48 -1.82 8.47
N TYR A 100 9.17 -2.04 8.64
CA TYR A 100 8.49 -3.23 8.09
C TYR A 100 8.61 -3.34 6.57
N THR A 101 8.59 -2.21 5.87
CA THR A 101 8.76 -2.16 4.41
C THR A 101 10.14 -2.72 4.03
N VAL A 102 11.20 -2.36 4.75
CA VAL A 102 12.55 -2.86 4.50
C VAL A 102 12.65 -4.36 4.78
N GLU A 103 12.09 -4.82 5.90
CA GLU A 103 12.08 -6.24 6.25
C GLU A 103 11.36 -7.10 5.21
N VAL A 104 10.16 -6.69 4.80
CA VAL A 104 9.38 -7.44 3.81
C VAL A 104 10.09 -7.45 2.45
N LYS A 105 10.73 -6.36 2.05
CA LYS A 105 11.53 -6.32 0.81
C LYS A 105 12.70 -7.29 0.86
N ALA A 106 13.39 -7.39 2.00
CA ALA A 106 14.48 -8.33 2.18
C ALA A 106 14.01 -9.79 2.03
N GLU A 107 12.85 -10.15 2.59
CA GLU A 107 12.27 -11.48 2.38
C GLU A 107 11.86 -11.74 0.93
N ILE A 108 11.29 -10.74 0.25
CA ILE A 108 10.95 -10.85 -1.18
C ILE A 108 12.20 -11.04 -2.05
N ASP A 109 13.31 -10.38 -1.73
CA ASP A 109 14.56 -10.56 -2.47
C ASP A 109 15.17 -11.94 -2.25
N LYS A 110 15.07 -12.51 -1.03
CA LYS A 110 15.43 -13.92 -0.78
C LYS A 110 14.55 -14.86 -1.62
N ILE A 111 13.25 -14.59 -1.70
CA ILE A 111 12.32 -15.35 -2.55
C ILE A 111 12.75 -15.29 -4.02
N LYS A 112 13.11 -14.12 -4.54
CA LYS A 112 13.58 -13.95 -5.93
C LYS A 112 14.85 -14.76 -6.20
N GLN A 113 15.81 -14.72 -5.27
CA GLN A 113 17.04 -15.52 -5.39
C GLN A 113 16.74 -17.02 -5.42
N GLN A 114 15.81 -17.50 -4.59
CA GLN A 114 15.40 -18.91 -4.60
C GLN A 114 14.69 -19.26 -5.92
N ALA A 115 13.73 -18.44 -6.36
CA ALA A 115 12.97 -18.66 -7.59
C ALA A 115 13.86 -18.71 -8.84
N ALA A 116 14.95 -17.92 -8.88
CA ALA A 116 15.92 -17.94 -9.98
C ALA A 116 16.71 -19.26 -10.09
N ASN A 117 16.77 -20.04 -9.00
CA ASN A 117 17.44 -21.35 -8.96
C ASN A 117 16.47 -22.53 -9.14
N VAL A 118 15.17 -22.26 -9.31
CA VAL A 118 14.15 -23.29 -9.58
C VAL A 118 13.94 -23.36 -11.09
N GLU A 119 14.56 -24.34 -11.72
CA GLU A 119 14.25 -24.81 -13.09
C GLU A 119 13.13 -25.86 -13.06
#